data_AF-A0A7C6X3U7-F1
#
_entry.id   AF-A0A7C6X3U7-F1
#
_cell.length_a   1.000
_cell.length_b   1.000
_cell.length_c   1.000
_cell.angle_alpha   90.00
_cell.angle_beta   90.00
_cell.angle_gamma   90.00
#
_symmetry.space_group_name_H-M   'P 1'
#
loop_
_entity.id
_entity.type
_entity.pdbx_description
1 polymer ?
#
loop_
_entity_poly.entity_id
_entity_poly.type
_entity_poly.pdbx_seq_one_letter_code
_entity_poly.pdbx_strand_id
1 'polypeptide(L)'
;MTDPGLSRKTIVIAGQEPLCVPLTRLLAKAGIGSFVFLSLSEKPELTDHLIEAVREAGTGASIRFMRLSRLDSQDSLFPEETDLAADCLKEPRLHVQLEEACRRQGIPLVLAYEDQDLQAAAVADPYAGSLGLLFDGEEPPDLLSPEGIGDEDEDYNAASDAADKVVLALKHEISFSAPSLFLFKKKDRRLAHVLMPSSISLYPRLVLIGGDRRKLGKTTLCIQLAKKLTERGITVRVLKIDNEGGSGEARLQEEHRDEEKASIQALFAAGADRVFRMSGSPASLFELLPFALGEIYETMDDKSILLCESNTARRFLQPGLFVQLEGAGGSIKPSAVLTRRLADRILPSPFSEGDVDALTALIERMIDDKPWRNSKNDI
;
A
#
# COMPACT_ATOMS: atom_id res chain seq x y z
N MET A 1 19.68 -18.87 -6.18
CA MET A 1 20.11 -18.28 -4.90
C MET A 1 18.86 -17.72 -4.23
N THR A 2 18.60 -18.07 -2.98
CA THR A 2 17.48 -17.51 -2.21
C THR A 2 17.76 -16.03 -1.90
N ASP A 3 16.76 -15.18 -2.05
CA ASP A 3 16.85 -13.77 -1.67
C ASP A 3 16.85 -13.67 -0.13
N PRO A 4 17.95 -13.22 0.51
CA PRO A 4 18.03 -13.16 1.96
C PRO A 4 17.05 -12.17 2.59
N GLY A 5 16.49 -11.24 1.80
CA GLY A 5 15.40 -10.37 2.23
C GLY A 5 14.11 -11.15 2.47
N LEU A 6 13.77 -12.05 1.54
CA LEU A 6 12.54 -12.86 1.59
C LEU A 6 12.57 -13.95 2.66
N SER A 7 13.74 -14.50 2.98
CA SER A 7 13.88 -15.56 3.99
C SER A 7 13.60 -15.09 5.43
N ARG A 8 13.43 -13.78 5.64
CA ARG A 8 13.04 -13.18 6.92
C ARG A 8 11.57 -12.75 6.94
N LYS A 9 10.87 -12.88 5.82
CA LYS A 9 9.50 -12.43 5.68
C LYS A 9 8.54 -13.49 6.21
N THR A 10 7.50 -13.01 6.88
CA THR A 10 6.37 -13.83 7.32
C THR A 10 5.13 -13.46 6.52
N ILE A 11 4.52 -14.47 5.91
CA ILE A 11 3.26 -14.32 5.18
C ILE A 11 2.16 -15.05 5.91
N VAL A 12 1.03 -14.35 6.09
CA VAL A 12 -0.22 -14.95 6.50
C VAL A 12 -0.98 -15.37 5.25
N ILE A 13 -1.40 -16.63 5.16
CA ILE A 13 -2.27 -17.13 4.08
C ILE A 13 -3.63 -17.47 4.70
N ALA A 14 -4.66 -16.73 4.31
CA ALA A 14 -6.01 -16.91 4.83
C ALA A 14 -6.83 -17.81 3.90
N GLY A 15 -7.34 -18.92 4.47
CA GLY A 15 -8.09 -19.94 3.74
C GLY A 15 -7.37 -21.28 3.68
N GLN A 16 -8.16 -22.33 3.48
CA GLN A 16 -7.68 -23.68 3.14
C GLN A 16 -8.43 -24.13 1.90
N GLU A 17 -8.22 -23.42 0.80
CA GLU A 17 -8.79 -23.76 -0.50
C GLU A 17 -7.72 -24.38 -1.40
N PRO A 18 -8.09 -25.11 -2.46
CA PRO A 18 -7.13 -25.72 -3.37
C PRO A 18 -6.09 -24.74 -3.91
N LEU A 19 -6.46 -23.47 -4.11
CA LEU A 19 -5.59 -22.38 -4.57
C LEU A 19 -4.45 -22.04 -3.59
N CYS A 20 -4.62 -22.30 -2.28
CA CYS A 20 -3.60 -22.05 -1.28
C CYS A 20 -2.33 -22.89 -1.54
N VAL A 21 -2.47 -24.12 -2.03
CA VAL A 21 -1.36 -25.05 -2.24
C VAL A 21 -0.39 -24.58 -3.32
N PRO A 22 -0.82 -24.30 -4.58
CA PRO A 22 0.08 -23.78 -5.59
C PRO A 22 0.69 -22.43 -5.20
N LEU A 23 -0.10 -21.51 -4.60
CA LEU A 23 0.42 -20.24 -4.09
C LEU A 23 1.54 -20.46 -3.07
N THR A 24 1.29 -21.29 -2.06
CA THR A 24 2.28 -21.63 -1.01
C THR A 24 3.54 -22.21 -1.61
N ARG A 25 3.41 -23.14 -2.56
CA ARG A 25 4.56 -23.77 -3.24
C ARG A 25 5.42 -22.72 -3.96
N LEU A 26 4.80 -21.78 -4.67
CA LEU A 26 5.51 -20.72 -5.39
C LEU A 26 6.21 -19.76 -4.43
N LEU A 27 5.53 -19.34 -3.36
CA LEU A 27 6.12 -18.49 -2.32
C LEU A 27 7.27 -19.18 -1.58
N ALA A 28 7.14 -20.48 -1.30
CA ALA A 28 8.21 -21.26 -0.67
C ALA A 28 9.42 -21.37 -1.59
N LYS A 29 9.21 -21.61 -2.90
CA LYS A 29 10.28 -21.59 -3.92
C LYS A 29 10.92 -20.22 -4.08
N ALA A 30 10.17 -19.14 -3.90
CA ALA A 30 10.69 -17.77 -3.89
C ALA A 30 11.57 -17.48 -2.66
N GLY A 31 11.54 -18.35 -1.65
CA GLY A 31 12.40 -18.25 -0.47
C GLY A 31 11.76 -17.56 0.74
N ILE A 32 10.42 -17.48 0.82
CA ILE A 32 9.73 -16.99 2.01
C ILE A 32 10.08 -17.85 3.22
N GLY A 33 10.43 -17.20 4.34
CA GLY A 33 10.97 -17.86 5.52
C GLY A 33 9.94 -18.35 6.54
N SER A 34 8.72 -17.79 6.54
CA SER A 34 7.70 -18.14 7.52
C SER A 34 6.30 -18.05 6.93
N PHE A 35 5.49 -19.06 7.21
CA PHE A 35 4.09 -19.19 6.77
C PHE A 35 3.17 -19.36 7.97
N VAL A 36 2.13 -18.52 8.04
CA VAL A 36 1.03 -18.64 8.99
C VAL A 36 -0.26 -18.90 8.22
N PHE A 37 -0.83 -20.09 8.37
CA PHE A 37 -2.08 -20.47 7.70
C PHE A 37 -3.26 -20.22 8.63
N LEU A 38 -4.19 -19.37 8.20
CA LEU A 38 -5.44 -19.12 8.93
C LEU A 38 -6.56 -19.95 8.31
N SER A 39 -7.25 -20.73 9.14
CA SER A 39 -8.42 -21.49 8.69
C SER A 39 -9.60 -21.33 9.63
N LEU A 40 -10.80 -21.26 9.05
CA LEU A 40 -12.08 -21.30 9.75
C LEU A 40 -12.67 -22.71 9.85
N SER A 41 -12.12 -23.67 9.09
CA SER A 41 -12.57 -25.07 9.06
C SER A 41 -11.39 -26.03 9.05
N GLU A 42 -11.59 -27.28 9.49
CA GLU A 42 -10.55 -28.30 9.40
C GLU A 42 -10.64 -29.03 8.06
N LYS A 43 -9.58 -28.92 7.27
CA LYS A 43 -9.37 -29.74 6.06
C LYS A 43 -8.01 -30.42 6.17
N PRO A 44 -7.91 -31.59 6.85
CA PRO A 44 -6.64 -32.25 7.13
C PRO A 44 -5.83 -32.55 5.86
N GLU A 45 -6.50 -33.03 4.79
CA GLU A 45 -5.86 -33.35 3.51
C GLU A 45 -5.14 -32.13 2.90
N LEU A 46 -5.75 -30.94 2.96
CA LEU A 46 -5.12 -29.72 2.47
C LEU A 46 -3.99 -29.24 3.38
N THR A 47 -4.09 -29.51 4.69
CA THR A 47 -3.02 -29.19 5.64
C THR A 47 -1.74 -29.95 5.30
N ASP A 48 -1.86 -31.24 4.98
CA ASP A 48 -0.73 -32.06 4.55
C ASP A 48 -0.11 -31.56 3.24
N HIS A 49 -0.94 -31.21 2.24
CA HIS A 49 -0.46 -30.64 0.98
C HIS A 49 0.24 -29.28 1.16
N LEU A 50 -0.22 -28.43 2.09
CA LEU A 50 0.45 -27.16 2.40
C LEU A 50 1.81 -27.38 3.06
N ILE A 51 1.89 -28.35 3.99
CA ILE A 51 3.17 -28.73 4.62
C ILE A 51 4.13 -29.26 3.57
N GLU A 52 3.66 -30.13 2.68
CA GLU A 52 4.45 -30.68 1.58
C GLU A 52 4.92 -29.57 0.63
N ALA A 53 4.04 -28.66 0.22
CA ALA A 53 4.37 -27.53 -0.65
C ALA A 53 5.52 -26.66 -0.11
N VAL A 54 5.56 -26.42 1.21
CA VAL A 54 6.67 -25.70 1.85
C VAL A 54 7.93 -26.55 1.93
N ARG A 55 7.81 -27.84 2.28
CA ARG A 55 8.96 -28.75 2.44
C ARG A 55 9.66 -29.08 1.11
N GLU A 56 8.91 -29.22 0.03
CA GLU A 56 9.43 -29.45 -1.33
C GLU A 56 10.40 -28.36 -1.77
N ALA A 57 10.21 -27.12 -1.31
CA ALA A 57 11.11 -26.01 -1.64
C ALA A 57 12.48 -26.11 -0.93
N GLY A 58 12.60 -26.94 0.11
CA GLY A 58 13.86 -27.18 0.83
C GLY A 58 14.39 -25.98 1.62
N THR A 59 13.54 -24.96 1.90
CA THR A 59 13.97 -23.68 2.46
C THR A 59 14.08 -23.65 3.99
N GLY A 60 13.63 -24.70 4.68
CA GLY A 60 13.58 -24.73 6.15
C GLY A 60 12.61 -23.71 6.76
N ALA A 61 11.64 -23.22 5.96
CA ALA A 61 10.67 -22.22 6.40
C ALA A 61 9.81 -22.72 7.57
N SER A 62 9.49 -21.83 8.51
CA SER A 62 8.59 -22.14 9.62
C SER A 62 7.14 -22.19 9.16
N ILE A 63 6.36 -23.12 9.73
CA ILE A 63 4.95 -23.31 9.41
C ILE A 63 4.15 -23.23 10.69
N ARG A 64 3.14 -22.36 10.73
CA ARG A 64 2.17 -22.24 11.83
C ARG A 64 0.76 -22.38 11.26
N PHE A 65 -0.04 -23.28 11.82
CA PHE A 65 -1.47 -23.36 11.51
C PHE A 65 -2.27 -22.75 12.63
N MET A 66 -3.26 -21.95 12.27
CA MET A 66 -4.13 -21.28 13.21
C MET A 66 -5.58 -21.49 12.83
N ARG A 67 -6.30 -22.10 13.76
CA ARG A 67 -7.74 -22.27 13.67
C ARG A 67 -8.42 -21.09 14.32
N LEU A 68 -9.23 -20.39 13.56
CA LEU A 68 -10.00 -19.24 14.02
C LEU A 68 -11.49 -19.60 14.00
N SER A 69 -12.23 -19.06 14.96
CA SER A 69 -13.70 -19.09 14.90
C SER A 69 -14.24 -18.02 13.96
N ARG A 70 -13.51 -16.91 13.79
CA ARG A 70 -13.82 -15.74 12.96
C ARG A 70 -12.53 -15.01 12.56
N LEU A 71 -12.55 -14.29 11.44
CA LEU A 71 -11.43 -13.47 10.95
C LEU A 71 -11.39 -12.06 11.60
N ASP A 72 -12.32 -11.74 12.48
CA ASP A 72 -12.49 -10.41 13.09
C ASP A 72 -11.60 -10.15 14.31
N SER A 73 -10.81 -11.13 14.77
CA SER A 73 -10.02 -11.00 15.99
C SER A 73 -8.77 -10.17 15.77
N GLN A 74 -8.61 -9.12 16.58
CA GLN A 74 -7.46 -8.19 16.56
C GLN A 74 -6.11 -8.91 16.71
N ASP A 75 -6.10 -10.14 17.23
CA ASP A 75 -4.89 -10.89 17.55
C ASP A 75 -4.50 -11.94 16.49
N SER A 76 -5.33 -12.18 15.46
CA SER A 76 -5.12 -13.30 14.53
C SER A 76 -4.02 -13.10 13.50
N LEU A 77 -3.67 -11.85 13.19
CA LEU A 77 -2.71 -11.53 12.13
C LEU A 77 -1.30 -11.20 12.62
N PHE A 78 -1.04 -11.17 13.94
CA PHE A 78 0.29 -10.91 14.52
C PHE A 78 1.01 -9.74 13.85
N PRO A 79 0.54 -8.50 14.04
CA PRO A 79 1.01 -7.35 13.26
C PRO A 79 2.49 -7.02 13.47
N GLU A 80 3.14 -7.58 14.47
CA GLU A 80 4.57 -7.42 14.71
C GLU A 80 5.42 -8.43 13.90
N GLU A 81 4.84 -9.58 13.57
CA GLU A 81 5.52 -10.68 12.86
C GLU A 81 5.19 -10.68 11.36
N THR A 82 3.97 -10.28 10.99
CA THR A 82 3.44 -10.42 9.63
C THR A 82 3.87 -9.25 8.73
N ASP A 83 4.41 -9.58 7.56
CA ASP A 83 4.77 -8.60 6.54
C ASP A 83 3.64 -8.36 5.54
N LEU A 84 2.86 -9.39 5.20
CA LEU A 84 1.77 -9.32 4.22
C LEU A 84 0.78 -10.46 4.44
N ALA A 85 -0.48 -10.23 4.08
CA ALA A 85 -1.53 -11.23 4.03
C ALA A 85 -1.86 -11.61 2.57
N ALA A 86 -1.98 -12.90 2.31
CA ALA A 86 -2.52 -13.43 1.07
C ALA A 86 -3.91 -13.99 1.34
N ASP A 87 -4.91 -13.46 0.63
CA ASP A 87 -6.30 -13.86 0.73
C ASP A 87 -6.60 -14.95 -0.29
N CYS A 88 -6.94 -16.14 0.19
CA CYS A 88 -7.38 -17.28 -0.61
C CYS A 88 -8.74 -17.80 -0.13
N LEU A 89 -9.54 -16.94 0.47
CA LEU A 89 -10.87 -17.28 0.96
C LEU A 89 -11.83 -17.50 -0.22
N LYS A 90 -12.90 -18.25 0.01
CA LYS A 90 -13.91 -18.53 -1.04
C LYS A 90 -15.15 -17.66 -0.92
N GLU A 91 -15.55 -17.35 0.32
CA GLU A 91 -16.79 -16.64 0.60
C GLU A 91 -16.55 -15.12 0.53
N PRO A 92 -17.32 -14.36 -0.28
CA PRO A 92 -17.19 -12.91 -0.42
C PRO A 92 -17.10 -12.16 0.91
N ARG A 93 -17.99 -12.47 1.86
CA ARG A 93 -18.01 -11.86 3.20
C ARG A 93 -16.71 -12.03 3.99
N LEU A 94 -15.94 -13.09 3.73
CA LEU A 94 -14.70 -13.36 4.45
C LEU A 94 -13.54 -12.52 3.91
N HIS A 95 -13.53 -12.20 2.61
CA HIS A 95 -12.60 -11.23 2.04
C HIS A 95 -12.74 -9.86 2.72
N VAL A 96 -13.98 -9.40 2.90
CA VAL A 96 -14.30 -8.14 3.59
C VAL A 96 -13.80 -8.15 5.04
N GLN A 97 -14.02 -9.26 5.76
CA GLN A 97 -13.55 -9.41 7.15
C GLN A 97 -12.02 -9.40 7.25
N LEU A 98 -11.33 -10.11 6.34
CA LEU A 98 -9.87 -10.13 6.31
C LEU A 98 -9.30 -8.74 5.98
N GLU A 99 -9.88 -8.04 5.01
CA GLU A 99 -9.48 -6.67 4.66
C GLU A 99 -9.66 -5.73 5.85
N GLU A 100 -10.78 -5.82 6.59
CA GLU A 100 -11.00 -5.02 7.79
C GLU A 100 -9.96 -5.32 8.88
N ALA A 101 -9.64 -6.59 9.11
CA ALA A 101 -8.60 -7.00 10.04
C ALA A 101 -7.21 -6.46 9.63
N CYS A 102 -6.88 -6.56 8.33
CA CYS A 102 -5.66 -6.01 7.75
C CYS A 102 -5.59 -4.48 7.87
N ARG A 103 -6.71 -3.77 7.66
CA ARG A 103 -6.83 -2.31 7.79
C ARG A 103 -6.51 -1.82 9.19
N ARG A 104 -7.06 -2.50 10.21
CA ARG A 104 -6.81 -2.18 11.62
C ARG A 104 -5.33 -2.33 12.00
N GLN A 105 -4.61 -3.18 11.28
CA GLN A 105 -3.23 -3.57 11.58
C GLN A 105 -2.19 -3.00 10.60
N GLY A 106 -2.63 -2.39 9.49
CA GLY A 106 -1.75 -1.89 8.46
C GLY A 106 -0.97 -2.99 7.73
N ILE A 107 -1.61 -4.14 7.53
CA ILE A 107 -1.03 -5.28 6.83
C ILE A 107 -1.50 -5.20 5.37
N PRO A 108 -0.59 -5.13 4.38
CA PRO A 108 -0.96 -5.17 2.98
C PRO A 108 -1.59 -6.51 2.62
N LEU A 109 -2.43 -6.50 1.59
CA LEU A 109 -3.20 -7.67 1.18
C LEU A 109 -3.00 -7.96 -0.31
N VAL A 110 -2.82 -9.24 -0.63
CA VAL A 110 -2.87 -9.73 -2.02
C VAL A 110 -4.00 -10.74 -2.12
N LEU A 111 -4.90 -10.56 -3.08
CA LEU A 111 -5.97 -11.51 -3.37
C LEU A 111 -5.47 -12.58 -4.34
N ALA A 112 -5.84 -13.83 -4.06
CA ALA A 112 -5.86 -14.93 -5.02
C ALA A 112 -7.25 -15.58 -4.94
N TYR A 113 -8.03 -15.46 -6.01
CA TYR A 113 -9.42 -15.90 -6.04
C TYR A 113 -9.65 -16.85 -7.21
N GLU A 114 -10.46 -17.88 -6.97
CA GLU A 114 -10.91 -18.78 -8.02
C GLU A 114 -12.29 -19.35 -7.68
N ASP A 115 -13.19 -19.30 -8.66
CA ASP A 115 -14.47 -20.01 -8.63
C ASP A 115 -14.66 -20.84 -9.91
N GLN A 116 -15.91 -21.20 -10.25
CA GLN A 116 -16.21 -22.00 -11.43
C GLN A 116 -15.96 -21.26 -12.75
N ASP A 117 -16.14 -19.94 -12.77
CA ASP A 117 -16.16 -19.12 -13.98
C ASP A 117 -14.99 -18.13 -14.05
N LEU A 118 -14.36 -17.82 -12.91
CA LEU A 118 -13.41 -16.73 -12.74
C LEU A 118 -12.15 -17.18 -12.01
N GLN A 119 -11.05 -16.53 -12.37
CA GLN A 119 -9.83 -16.46 -11.58
C GLN A 119 -9.44 -14.99 -11.43
N ALA A 120 -8.95 -14.60 -10.26
CA ALA A 120 -8.52 -13.23 -10.07
C ALA A 120 -7.33 -13.12 -9.12
N ALA A 121 -6.50 -12.12 -9.34
CA ALA A 121 -5.43 -11.76 -8.42
C ALA A 121 -5.27 -10.23 -8.37
N ALA A 122 -5.03 -9.71 -7.17
CA ALA A 122 -5.05 -8.27 -6.93
C ALA A 122 -4.08 -7.86 -5.84
N VAL A 123 -3.54 -6.64 -5.95
CA VAL A 123 -2.93 -5.95 -4.82
C VAL A 123 -3.97 -5.04 -4.22
N ALA A 124 -4.31 -5.25 -2.95
CA ALA A 124 -5.32 -4.48 -2.25
C ALA A 124 -4.68 -3.60 -1.17
N ASP A 125 -5.00 -2.32 -1.21
CA ASP A 125 -4.74 -1.40 -0.12
C ASP A 125 -5.83 -1.59 0.94
N PRO A 126 -5.48 -2.07 2.15
CA PRO A 126 -6.48 -2.34 3.17
C PRO A 126 -7.22 -1.06 3.61
N TYR A 127 -6.60 0.12 3.50
CA TYR A 127 -7.25 1.39 3.82
C TYR A 127 -8.23 1.86 2.75
N ALA A 128 -8.04 1.43 1.51
CA ALA A 128 -8.96 1.75 0.41
C ALA A 128 -10.28 0.99 0.50
N GLY A 129 -10.35 -0.14 1.21
CA GLY A 129 -11.58 -0.90 1.31
C GLY A 129 -12.02 -1.50 -0.03
N SER A 130 -11.07 -1.72 -0.93
CA SER A 130 -11.29 -2.12 -2.30
C SER A 130 -11.91 -3.52 -2.41
N LEU A 131 -11.53 -4.47 -1.55
CA LEU A 131 -12.17 -5.78 -1.53
C LEU A 131 -13.58 -5.70 -0.96
N GLY A 132 -13.80 -4.89 0.08
CA GLY A 132 -15.13 -4.53 0.55
C GLY A 132 -16.02 -4.11 -0.62
N LEU A 133 -15.64 -3.03 -1.31
CA LEU A 133 -16.40 -2.49 -2.45
C LEU A 133 -16.56 -3.48 -3.62
N LEU A 134 -15.58 -4.36 -3.85
CA LEU A 134 -15.63 -5.38 -4.88
C LEU A 134 -16.62 -6.51 -4.57
N PHE A 135 -16.75 -6.87 -3.29
CA PHE A 135 -17.52 -8.03 -2.80
C PHE A 135 -18.79 -7.67 -2.00
N ASP A 136 -19.12 -6.38 -1.84
CA ASP A 136 -20.33 -5.89 -1.14
C ASP A 136 -21.64 -6.09 -1.94
N GLY A 137 -21.56 -6.60 -3.18
CA GLY A 137 -22.70 -6.94 -4.02
C GLY A 137 -23.02 -8.44 -4.07
N GLU A 138 -24.28 -8.82 -4.33
CA GLU A 138 -24.67 -10.22 -4.54
C GLU A 138 -24.08 -10.84 -5.82
N GLU A 139 -23.60 -10.01 -6.74
CA GLU A 139 -22.86 -10.40 -7.94
C GLU A 139 -21.56 -9.58 -8.00
N PRO A 140 -20.42 -10.18 -8.40
CA PRO A 140 -19.22 -9.39 -8.69
C PRO A 140 -19.64 -8.30 -9.70
N PRO A 141 -19.22 -7.04 -9.53
CA PRO A 141 -19.63 -5.98 -10.44
C PRO A 141 -19.37 -6.43 -11.87
N ASP A 142 -20.16 -5.95 -12.83
CA ASP A 142 -19.97 -6.21 -14.25
C ASP A 142 -18.68 -5.51 -14.73
N LEU A 143 -17.55 -5.95 -14.18
CA LEU A 143 -16.20 -5.38 -14.23
C LEU A 143 -15.60 -5.54 -15.63
N LEU A 144 -16.26 -6.31 -16.50
CA LEU A 144 -15.89 -6.44 -17.88
C LEU A 144 -16.79 -5.57 -18.75
N SER A 145 -16.53 -4.26 -18.72
CA SER A 145 -16.83 -3.47 -19.90
C SER A 145 -15.88 -3.92 -21.04
N PRO A 146 -16.29 -3.81 -22.32
CA PRO A 146 -15.47 -4.25 -23.46
C PRO A 146 -14.11 -3.53 -23.60
N GLU A 147 -13.90 -2.43 -22.87
CA GLU A 147 -12.73 -1.56 -23.01
C GLU A 147 -11.51 -2.04 -22.19
N GLY A 148 -11.66 -3.06 -21.34
CA GLY A 148 -10.58 -3.67 -20.55
C GLY A 148 -10.09 -5.04 -21.03
N ILE A 149 -10.49 -5.47 -22.23
CA ILE A 149 -10.20 -6.81 -22.76
C ILE A 149 -8.71 -6.89 -23.17
N GLY A 150 -7.92 -7.66 -22.44
CA GLY A 150 -6.58 -8.10 -22.83
C GLY A 150 -6.62 -9.28 -23.81
N ASP A 151 -5.44 -9.63 -24.33
CA ASP A 151 -5.25 -10.77 -25.24
C ASP A 151 -5.72 -12.10 -24.60
N GLU A 152 -6.05 -13.08 -25.43
CA GLU A 152 -6.34 -14.45 -24.96
C GLU A 152 -5.12 -14.99 -24.20
N ASP A 153 -5.30 -15.27 -22.90
CA ASP A 153 -4.28 -15.92 -22.08
C ASP A 153 -4.74 -17.35 -21.76
N GLU A 154 -4.13 -18.31 -22.44
CA GLU A 154 -4.50 -19.71 -22.28
C GLU A 154 -4.09 -20.29 -20.92
N ASP A 155 -3.10 -19.68 -20.27
CA ASP A 155 -2.34 -20.24 -19.15
C ASP A 155 -2.43 -19.39 -17.87
N TYR A 156 -3.34 -18.40 -17.83
CA TYR A 156 -3.52 -17.56 -16.65
C TYR A 156 -3.79 -18.42 -15.41
N ASN A 157 -3.10 -18.07 -14.31
CA ASN A 157 -3.20 -18.76 -13.05
C ASN A 157 -3.17 -17.75 -11.90
N ALA A 158 -4.30 -17.58 -11.21
CA ALA A 158 -4.42 -16.64 -10.10
C ALA A 158 -3.39 -16.89 -8.98
N ALA A 159 -3.03 -18.14 -8.67
CA ALA A 159 -2.03 -18.42 -7.65
C ALA A 159 -0.61 -17.97 -8.09
N SER A 160 -0.27 -18.10 -9.37
CA SER A 160 1.00 -17.62 -9.90
C SER A 160 1.08 -16.10 -9.88
N ASP A 161 0.06 -15.43 -10.40
CA ASP A 161 0.02 -13.98 -10.45
C ASP A 161 -0.01 -13.36 -9.04
N ALA A 162 -0.76 -13.97 -8.11
CA ALA A 162 -0.73 -13.56 -6.71
C ALA A 162 0.64 -13.79 -6.06
N ALA A 163 1.31 -14.91 -6.34
CA ALA A 163 2.66 -15.16 -5.81
C ALA A 163 3.65 -14.08 -6.27
N ASP A 164 3.61 -13.71 -7.54
CA ASP A 164 4.46 -12.65 -8.09
C ASP A 164 4.16 -11.30 -7.42
N LYS A 165 2.88 -10.95 -7.27
CA LYS A 165 2.46 -9.73 -6.56
C LYS A 165 2.92 -9.70 -5.10
N VAL A 166 2.86 -10.82 -4.38
CA VAL A 166 3.39 -10.93 -3.02
C VAL A 166 4.90 -10.67 -3.01
N VAL A 167 5.65 -11.32 -3.90
CA VAL A 167 7.11 -11.14 -3.97
C VAL A 167 7.48 -9.69 -4.29
N LEU A 168 6.81 -9.08 -5.28
CA LEU A 168 7.01 -7.67 -5.64
C LEU A 168 6.65 -6.74 -4.48
N ALA A 169 5.55 -7.00 -3.75
CA ALA A 169 5.16 -6.21 -2.60
C ALA A 169 6.19 -6.26 -1.47
N LEU A 170 6.71 -7.45 -1.15
CA LEU A 170 7.72 -7.62 -0.11
C LEU A 170 9.07 -6.98 -0.47
N LYS A 171 9.32 -6.75 -1.76
CA LYS A 171 10.49 -6.04 -2.29
C LYS A 171 10.26 -4.55 -2.49
N HIS A 172 9.05 -4.04 -2.23
CA HIS A 172 8.65 -2.66 -2.53
C HIS A 172 8.77 -2.32 -4.03
N GLU A 173 8.51 -3.29 -4.90
CA GLU A 173 8.56 -3.17 -6.36
C GLU A 173 7.16 -2.99 -6.99
N ILE A 174 6.10 -3.01 -6.19
CA ILE A 174 4.72 -2.69 -6.59
C ILE A 174 4.13 -1.66 -5.64
N SER A 175 3.26 -0.80 -6.18
CA SER A 175 2.53 0.19 -5.40
C SER A 175 1.21 -0.38 -4.89
N PHE A 176 0.85 0.03 -3.68
CA PHE A 176 -0.50 -0.17 -3.14
C PHE A 176 -1.43 1.01 -3.47
N SER A 177 -0.91 2.08 -4.07
CA SER A 177 -1.75 3.15 -4.60
C SER A 177 -2.34 2.73 -5.94
N ALA A 178 -3.61 3.11 -6.18
CA ALA A 178 -4.36 2.66 -7.37
C ALA A 178 -4.41 1.12 -7.50
N PRO A 179 -4.98 0.42 -6.49
CA PRO A 179 -5.06 -1.04 -6.48
C PRO A 179 -5.71 -1.55 -7.77
N SER A 180 -5.16 -2.63 -8.31
CA SER A 180 -5.64 -3.20 -9.56
C SER A 180 -5.83 -4.70 -9.47
N LEU A 181 -6.76 -5.18 -10.27
CA LEU A 181 -7.26 -6.54 -10.33
C LEU A 181 -6.98 -7.11 -11.72
N PHE A 182 -6.31 -8.26 -11.76
CA PHE A 182 -6.31 -9.11 -12.94
C PHE A 182 -7.48 -10.08 -12.82
N LEU A 183 -8.39 -10.04 -13.77
CA LEU A 183 -9.61 -10.83 -13.79
C LEU A 183 -9.61 -11.70 -15.06
N PHE A 184 -9.59 -13.01 -14.88
CA PHE A 184 -9.64 -13.97 -15.95
C PHE A 184 -10.97 -14.71 -15.97
N LYS A 185 -11.72 -14.60 -17.07
CA LYS A 185 -12.94 -15.37 -17.31
C LYS A 185 -12.60 -16.68 -18.01
N LYS A 186 -12.89 -17.80 -17.35
CA LYS A 186 -12.57 -19.15 -17.86
C LYS A 186 -13.37 -19.51 -19.11
N LYS A 187 -14.62 -19.07 -19.19
CA LYS A 187 -15.56 -19.42 -20.27
C LYS A 187 -15.14 -18.87 -21.64
N ASP A 188 -14.65 -17.63 -21.67
CA ASP A 188 -14.23 -16.94 -22.89
C ASP A 188 -12.70 -16.75 -22.98
N ARG A 189 -11.96 -17.22 -21.97
CA ARG A 189 -10.49 -17.13 -21.86
C ARG A 189 -9.96 -15.71 -21.95
N ARG A 190 -10.72 -14.76 -21.40
CA ARG A 190 -10.35 -13.34 -21.43
C ARG A 190 -9.73 -12.90 -20.12
N LEU A 191 -8.56 -12.29 -20.22
CA LEU A 191 -7.92 -11.57 -19.13
C LEU A 191 -8.25 -10.09 -19.23
N ALA A 192 -8.61 -9.47 -18.11
CA ALA A 192 -8.81 -8.04 -18.00
C ALA A 192 -7.99 -7.47 -16.85
N HIS A 193 -7.49 -6.25 -17.03
CA HIS A 193 -6.83 -5.48 -15.99
C HIS A 193 -7.74 -4.31 -15.61
N VAL A 194 -8.21 -4.32 -14.36
CA VAL A 194 -9.24 -3.39 -13.90
C VAL A 194 -8.73 -2.63 -12.67
N LEU A 195 -8.95 -1.31 -12.64
CA LEU A 195 -8.73 -0.54 -11.42
C LEU A 195 -9.78 -0.91 -10.39
N MET A 196 -9.34 -1.22 -9.17
CA MET A 196 -10.26 -1.55 -8.09
C MET A 196 -10.92 -0.28 -7.56
N PRO A 197 -12.20 -0.36 -7.14
CA PRO A 197 -12.85 0.74 -6.45
C PRO A 197 -12.11 1.07 -5.14
N SER A 198 -12.18 2.33 -4.71
CA SER A 198 -11.52 2.81 -3.48
C SER A 198 -12.45 3.75 -2.71
N SER A 199 -12.50 3.58 -1.39
CA SER A 199 -13.21 4.47 -0.47
C SER A 199 -12.39 5.68 -0.02
N ILE A 200 -11.12 5.76 -0.44
CA ILE A 200 -10.24 6.89 -0.19
C ILE A 200 -9.69 7.44 -1.51
N SER A 201 -9.49 8.75 -1.59
CA SER A 201 -9.07 9.40 -2.82
C SER A 201 -7.60 9.14 -3.17
N LEU A 202 -7.32 9.02 -4.47
CA LEU A 202 -5.99 8.95 -5.04
C LEU A 202 -5.48 10.35 -5.39
N TYR A 203 -4.29 10.69 -4.92
CA TYR A 203 -3.60 11.95 -5.18
C TYR A 203 -2.28 11.68 -5.90
N PRO A 204 -2.29 11.53 -7.24
CA PRO A 204 -1.15 11.04 -8.01
C PRO A 204 0.05 11.99 -8.02
N ARG A 205 -0.14 13.26 -7.63
CA ARG A 205 0.92 14.28 -7.56
C ARG A 205 1.38 14.54 -6.11
N LEU A 206 0.98 13.67 -5.18
CA LEU A 206 1.34 13.73 -3.76
C LEU A 206 2.47 12.74 -3.50
N VAL A 207 3.58 13.25 -2.98
CA VAL A 207 4.66 12.45 -2.41
C VAL A 207 4.51 12.47 -0.90
N LEU A 208 4.06 11.35 -0.34
CA LEU A 208 3.92 11.19 1.09
C LEU A 208 5.26 10.75 1.68
N ILE A 209 5.69 11.42 2.73
CA ILE A 209 6.96 11.14 3.41
C ILE A 209 6.65 10.81 4.86
N GLY A 210 6.78 9.53 5.17
CA GLY A 210 6.66 8.94 6.49
C GLY A 210 8.02 8.65 7.13
N GLY A 211 7.99 8.19 8.37
CA GLY A 211 9.19 7.76 9.08
C GLY A 211 8.86 7.01 10.36
N ASP A 212 9.66 5.98 10.64
CA ASP A 212 9.44 5.05 11.74
C ASP A 212 9.45 5.73 13.11
N ARG A 213 10.23 6.81 13.25
CA ARG A 213 10.49 7.47 14.53
C ARG A 213 10.44 8.98 14.42
N ARG A 214 10.69 9.67 15.52
CA ARG A 214 10.85 11.14 15.53
C ARG A 214 12.24 11.46 14.97
N LYS A 215 12.37 12.64 14.34
CA LYS A 215 13.66 13.20 13.92
C LYS A 215 14.49 12.33 12.95
N LEU A 216 13.85 11.53 12.09
CA LEU A 216 14.52 10.76 11.02
C LEU A 216 14.82 11.61 9.76
N GLY A 217 14.76 12.94 9.84
CA GLY A 217 15.05 13.80 8.69
C GLY A 217 13.95 13.89 7.64
N LYS A 218 12.67 13.62 7.96
CA LYS A 218 11.55 13.81 7.01
C LYS A 218 11.51 15.21 6.41
N THR A 219 11.52 16.23 7.27
CA THR A 219 11.59 17.63 6.81
C THR A 219 12.86 17.89 5.99
N THR A 220 14.00 17.30 6.36
CA THR A 220 15.25 17.42 5.60
C THR A 220 15.10 16.82 4.19
N LEU A 221 14.43 15.67 4.06
CA LEU A 221 14.15 15.07 2.76
C LEU A 221 13.20 15.96 1.95
N CYS A 222 12.14 16.51 2.55
CA CYS A 222 11.27 17.47 1.88
C CYS A 222 12.04 18.68 1.34
N ILE A 223 12.96 19.24 2.14
CA ILE A 223 13.80 20.38 1.75
C ILE A 223 14.69 20.01 0.54
N GLN A 224 15.36 18.86 0.60
CA GLN A 224 16.27 18.46 -0.48
C GLN A 224 15.52 18.11 -1.78
N LEU A 225 14.37 17.45 -1.69
CA LEU A 225 13.49 17.20 -2.83
C LEU A 225 12.94 18.50 -3.40
N ALA A 226 12.42 19.41 -2.55
CA ALA A 226 11.90 20.70 -2.99
C ALA A 226 12.96 21.48 -3.78
N LYS A 227 14.20 21.49 -3.29
CA LYS A 227 15.33 22.12 -3.98
C LYS A 227 15.58 21.52 -5.36
N LYS A 228 15.80 20.20 -5.45
CA LYS A 228 16.12 19.54 -6.73
C LYS A 228 14.97 19.64 -7.74
N LEU A 229 13.72 19.51 -7.30
CA LEU A 229 12.55 19.64 -8.16
C LEU A 229 12.37 21.07 -8.68
N THR A 230 12.52 22.07 -7.81
CA THR A 230 12.40 23.48 -8.22
C THR A 230 13.51 23.89 -9.18
N GLU A 231 14.75 23.41 -8.98
CA GLU A 231 15.87 23.59 -9.92
C GLU A 231 15.57 23.01 -11.32
N ARG A 232 14.65 22.05 -11.41
CA ARG A 232 14.17 21.42 -12.66
C ARG A 232 12.89 22.07 -13.21
N GLY A 233 12.42 23.16 -12.59
CA GLY A 233 11.22 23.89 -13.01
C GLY A 233 9.90 23.25 -12.59
N ILE A 234 9.93 22.35 -11.60
CA ILE A 234 8.73 21.74 -11.02
C ILE A 234 8.28 22.60 -9.83
N THR A 235 7.03 23.06 -9.87
CA THR A 235 6.44 23.81 -8.74
C THR A 235 6.23 22.87 -7.56
N VAL A 236 6.78 23.19 -6.40
CA VAL A 236 6.66 22.37 -5.20
C VAL A 236 5.83 23.08 -4.14
N ARG A 237 4.82 22.38 -3.62
CA ARG A 237 4.10 22.76 -2.40
C ARG A 237 4.39 21.75 -1.31
N VAL A 238 4.28 22.17 -0.06
CA VAL A 238 4.60 21.31 1.09
C VAL A 238 3.46 21.35 2.09
N LEU A 239 2.99 20.18 2.54
CA LEU A 239 2.00 20.05 3.61
C LEU A 239 2.62 19.29 4.78
N LYS A 240 2.67 19.91 5.96
CA LYS A 240 3.15 19.27 7.20
C LYS A 240 1.97 18.93 8.09
N ILE A 241 1.83 17.66 8.48
CA ILE A 241 0.75 17.21 9.36
C ILE A 241 1.33 16.84 10.73
N ASP A 242 0.97 17.62 11.75
CA ASP A 242 1.37 17.42 13.13
C ASP A 242 0.22 16.80 13.94
N ASN A 243 0.37 15.53 14.32
CA ASN A 243 -0.57 14.85 15.23
C ASN A 243 -0.30 15.16 16.72
N GLU A 244 0.78 15.88 17.03
CA GLU A 244 1.23 16.15 18.39
C GLU A 244 0.66 17.49 18.87
N GLY A 245 -0.44 17.46 19.62
CA GLY A 245 -0.84 18.57 20.49
C GLY A 245 -2.30 19.05 20.44
N GLY A 246 -3.16 18.51 19.58
CA GLY A 246 -4.55 18.95 19.50
C GLY A 246 -5.54 17.97 20.13
N SER A 247 -6.04 18.25 21.34
CA SER A 247 -7.36 17.74 21.75
C SER A 247 -8.51 18.51 21.08
N GLY A 248 -8.20 19.35 20.10
CA GLY A 248 -9.10 20.30 19.48
C GLY A 248 -9.35 20.02 18.00
N GLU A 249 -10.23 20.86 17.45
CA GLU A 249 -10.57 20.91 16.03
C GLU A 249 -9.32 20.99 15.15
N ALA A 250 -9.37 20.31 14.01
CA ALA A 250 -8.29 20.38 13.05
C ALA A 250 -8.25 21.77 12.42
N ARG A 251 -7.03 22.25 12.15
CA ARG A 251 -6.79 23.54 11.51
C ARG A 251 -5.81 23.34 10.38
N LEU A 252 -6.12 23.97 9.24
CA LEU A 252 -5.20 24.18 8.14
C LEU A 252 -4.72 25.64 8.20
N GLN A 253 -3.41 25.82 8.19
CA GLN A 253 -2.77 27.13 8.16
C GLN A 253 -1.78 27.15 7.01
N GLU A 254 -1.84 28.19 6.18
CA GLU A 254 -0.75 28.50 5.27
C GLU A 254 0.32 29.29 6.01
N GLU A 255 1.56 28.84 5.90
CA GLU A 255 2.72 29.45 6.53
C GLU A 255 3.26 30.60 5.64
N HIS A 256 3.85 31.61 6.26
CA HIS A 256 4.40 32.76 5.54
C HIS A 256 5.93 32.71 5.43
N ARG A 257 6.49 33.44 4.45
CA ARG A 257 7.94 33.46 4.19
C ARG A 257 8.75 34.12 5.31
N ASP A 258 8.11 34.98 6.10
CA ASP A 258 8.67 35.69 7.25
C ASP A 258 8.52 34.93 8.57
N GLU A 259 7.98 33.71 8.55
CA GLU A 259 7.89 32.82 9.71
C GLU A 259 9.26 32.59 10.37
N GLU A 260 9.35 32.63 11.70
CA GLU A 260 10.62 32.51 12.42
C GLU A 260 11.11 31.05 12.53
N LYS A 261 10.20 30.08 12.38
CA LYS A 261 10.54 28.67 12.48
C LYS A 261 11.50 28.26 11.36
N ALA A 262 12.76 28.00 11.73
CA ALA A 262 13.84 27.65 10.80
C ALA A 262 13.50 26.55 9.78
N SER A 263 12.70 25.55 10.15
CA SER A 263 12.29 24.50 9.21
C SER A 263 11.36 25.00 8.09
N ILE A 264 10.54 26.01 8.35
CA ILE A 264 9.63 26.63 7.37
C ILE A 264 10.43 27.54 6.45
N GLN A 265 11.29 28.39 7.03
CA GLN A 265 12.23 29.21 6.26
C GLN A 265 13.07 28.37 5.30
N ALA A 266 13.58 27.21 5.76
CA ALA A 266 14.37 26.31 4.93
C ALA A 266 13.57 25.70 3.76
N LEU A 267 12.26 25.46 3.91
CA LEU A 267 11.41 24.98 2.81
C LEU A 267 11.20 26.08 1.76
N PHE A 268 10.91 27.31 2.17
CA PHE A 268 10.82 28.45 1.25
C PHE A 268 12.17 28.75 0.58
N ALA A 269 13.28 28.68 1.31
CA ALA A 269 14.62 28.85 0.76
C ALA A 269 15.00 27.74 -0.24
N ALA A 270 14.43 26.55 -0.09
CA ALA A 270 14.55 25.45 -1.05
C ALA A 270 13.64 25.63 -2.29
N GLY A 271 12.86 26.71 -2.38
CA GLY A 271 12.04 27.02 -3.54
C GLY A 271 10.59 26.54 -3.45
N ALA A 272 10.13 26.05 -2.30
CA ALA A 272 8.71 25.75 -2.12
C ALA A 272 7.86 27.01 -2.38
N ASP A 273 6.84 26.87 -3.23
CA ASP A 273 5.92 27.93 -3.61
C ASP A 273 5.01 28.31 -2.43
N ARG A 274 4.40 27.28 -1.83
CA ARG A 274 3.50 27.39 -0.67
C ARG A 274 3.81 26.28 0.34
N VAL A 275 3.71 26.63 1.62
CA VAL A 275 3.91 25.70 2.73
C VAL A 275 2.67 25.75 3.62
N PHE A 276 2.08 24.60 3.88
CA PHE A 276 0.90 24.43 4.71
C PHE A 276 1.25 23.61 5.94
N ARG A 277 0.57 23.92 7.04
CA ARG A 277 0.62 23.16 8.26
C ARG A 277 -0.79 22.78 8.68
N MET A 278 -0.97 21.50 8.99
CA MET A 278 -2.20 20.97 9.53
C MET A 278 -1.93 20.38 10.90
N SER A 279 -2.81 20.70 11.86
CA SER A 279 -2.72 20.18 13.22
C SER A 279 -4.09 19.88 13.78
N GLY A 280 -4.21 18.82 14.57
CA GLY A 280 -5.48 18.40 15.17
C GLY A 280 -5.38 17.02 15.82
N SER A 281 -6.50 16.54 16.35
CA SER A 281 -6.65 15.15 16.76
C SER A 281 -6.69 14.23 15.53
N PRO A 282 -6.36 12.94 15.64
CA PRO A 282 -6.48 12.00 14.51
C PRO A 282 -7.87 11.97 13.85
N ALA A 283 -8.94 12.10 14.65
CA ALA A 283 -10.30 12.11 14.15
C ALA A 283 -10.63 13.41 13.39
N SER A 284 -10.25 14.57 13.95
CA SER A 284 -10.49 15.85 13.27
C SER A 284 -9.60 16.03 12.04
N LEU A 285 -8.37 15.52 12.06
CA LEU A 285 -7.50 15.49 10.87
C LEU A 285 -8.10 14.62 9.77
N PHE A 286 -8.73 13.49 10.13
CA PHE A 286 -9.41 12.63 9.16
C PHE A 286 -10.54 13.38 8.43
N GLU A 287 -11.35 14.14 9.17
CA GLU A 287 -12.43 14.92 8.58
C GLU A 287 -11.92 16.08 7.71
N LEU A 288 -10.87 16.80 8.14
CA LEU A 288 -10.39 17.99 7.44
C LEU A 288 -9.48 17.68 6.23
N LEU A 289 -8.74 16.56 6.27
CA LEU A 289 -7.69 16.28 5.28
C LEU A 289 -8.20 16.24 3.82
N PRO A 290 -9.34 15.59 3.49
CA PRO A 290 -9.86 15.60 2.12
C PRO A 290 -10.15 17.01 1.60
N PHE A 291 -10.77 17.87 2.42
CA PHE A 291 -11.06 19.26 2.05
C PHE A 291 -9.78 20.07 1.83
N ALA A 292 -8.83 19.97 2.75
CA ALA A 292 -7.55 20.65 2.64
C ALA A 292 -6.76 20.22 1.39
N LEU A 293 -6.78 18.92 1.07
CA LEU A 293 -6.15 18.42 -0.14
C LEU A 293 -6.87 18.92 -1.39
N GLY A 294 -8.20 18.98 -1.40
CA GLY A 294 -9.00 19.60 -2.46
C GLY A 294 -8.56 21.03 -2.74
N GLU A 295 -8.56 21.90 -1.72
CA GLU A 295 -8.14 23.31 -1.86
C GLU A 295 -6.69 23.46 -2.36
N ILE A 296 -5.78 22.63 -1.86
CA ILE A 296 -4.38 22.65 -2.30
C ILE A 296 -4.28 22.18 -3.76
N TYR A 297 -4.97 21.11 -4.15
CA TYR A 297 -4.91 20.50 -5.47
C TYR A 297 -5.58 21.33 -6.57
N GLU A 298 -6.71 21.96 -6.28
CA GLU A 298 -7.46 22.81 -7.22
C GLU A 298 -6.59 23.94 -7.80
N THR A 299 -5.64 24.42 -7.00
CA THR A 299 -4.77 25.54 -7.38
C THR A 299 -3.39 25.08 -7.88
N MET A 300 -3.15 23.78 -8.04
CA MET A 300 -1.90 23.22 -8.56
C MET A 300 -1.98 23.00 -10.07
N ASP A 301 -1.02 23.54 -10.83
CA ASP A 301 -0.88 23.22 -12.26
C ASP A 301 -0.50 21.75 -12.48
N ASP A 302 -0.61 21.23 -13.70
CA ASP A 302 -0.35 19.82 -14.00
C ASP A 302 1.07 19.32 -13.68
N LYS A 303 2.04 20.22 -13.52
CA LYS A 303 3.45 19.88 -13.24
C LYS A 303 3.78 20.01 -11.76
N SER A 304 2.87 20.54 -10.95
CA SER A 304 3.10 20.79 -9.53
C SER A 304 3.08 19.49 -8.72
N ILE A 305 3.93 19.42 -7.70
CA ILE A 305 4.02 18.32 -6.73
C ILE A 305 3.70 18.82 -5.33
N LEU A 306 2.95 18.01 -4.56
CA LEU A 306 2.74 18.21 -3.14
C LEU A 306 3.60 17.24 -2.34
N LEU A 307 4.58 17.75 -1.59
CA LEU A 307 5.32 16.98 -0.60
C LEU A 307 4.55 16.99 0.73
N CYS A 308 4.09 15.84 1.19
CA CYS A 308 3.35 15.72 2.45
C CYS A 308 4.19 15.02 3.52
N GLU A 309 4.46 15.68 4.65
CA GLU A 309 5.12 15.06 5.80
C GLU A 309 4.07 14.46 6.75
N SER A 310 3.84 13.15 6.66
CA SER A 310 2.93 12.43 7.58
C SER A 310 3.06 10.91 7.46
N ASN A 311 2.96 10.19 8.59
CA ASN A 311 2.66 8.75 8.54
C ASN A 311 1.15 8.53 8.41
N THR A 312 0.38 9.29 9.18
CA THR A 312 -1.03 9.01 9.41
C THR A 312 -1.89 9.30 8.19
N ALA A 313 -1.49 10.23 7.33
CA ALA A 313 -2.22 10.55 6.11
C ALA A 313 -2.41 9.33 5.21
N ARG A 314 -1.46 8.38 5.17
CA ARG A 314 -1.56 7.18 4.32
C ARG A 314 -2.82 6.36 4.59
N ARG A 315 -3.40 6.46 5.78
CA ARG A 315 -4.63 5.73 6.15
C ARG A 315 -5.90 6.28 5.49
N PHE A 316 -5.81 7.46 4.89
CA PHE A 316 -6.95 8.26 4.45
C PHE A 316 -6.83 8.75 3.01
N LEU A 317 -5.69 8.48 2.38
CA LEU A 317 -5.42 8.83 1.00
C LEU A 317 -4.45 7.84 0.37
N GLN A 318 -4.46 7.76 -0.95
CA GLN A 318 -3.44 7.06 -1.73
C GLN A 318 -2.53 8.09 -2.39
N PRO A 319 -1.23 8.15 -2.04
CA PRO A 319 -0.29 9.06 -2.68
C PRO A 319 0.17 8.50 -4.03
N GLY A 320 0.63 9.35 -4.95
CA GLY A 320 1.36 8.87 -6.13
C GLY A 320 2.69 8.20 -5.79
N LEU A 321 3.30 8.62 -4.68
CA LEU A 321 4.51 8.00 -4.14
C LEU A 321 4.52 8.09 -2.60
N PHE A 322 4.72 6.97 -1.92
CA PHE A 322 4.91 6.88 -0.48
C PHE A 322 6.33 6.45 -0.13
N VAL A 323 7.08 7.35 0.49
CA VAL A 323 8.44 7.13 0.99
C VAL A 323 8.41 7.01 2.50
N GLN A 324 8.99 5.93 3.04
CA GLN A 324 9.14 5.71 4.46
C GLN A 324 10.61 5.81 4.87
N LEU A 325 10.93 6.67 5.84
CA LEU A 325 12.27 6.73 6.44
C LEU A 325 12.41 5.70 7.58
N GLU A 326 13.42 4.85 7.49
CA GLU A 326 13.75 3.83 8.49
C GLU A 326 15.03 4.21 9.25
N GLY A 327 14.98 4.19 10.58
CA GLY A 327 16.16 4.44 11.42
C GLY A 327 16.79 3.14 11.91
N ALA A 328 18.09 3.15 12.20
CA ALA A 328 18.73 2.01 12.88
C ALA A 328 18.20 1.86 14.32
N GLY A 329 17.67 0.67 14.68
CA GLY A 329 17.36 0.21 16.05
C GLY A 329 16.36 1.01 16.90
N GLY A 330 15.58 0.34 17.75
CA GLY A 330 14.60 1.00 18.65
C GLY A 330 13.17 0.96 18.12
N SER A 331 12.21 1.33 18.98
CA SER A 331 10.78 1.10 18.72
C SER A 331 10.25 1.93 17.54
N ILE A 332 9.46 1.26 16.70
CA ILE A 332 8.71 1.89 15.62
C ILE A 332 7.47 2.54 16.22
N LYS A 333 7.13 3.75 15.77
CA LYS A 333 5.90 4.43 16.20
C LYS A 333 4.66 3.63 15.78
N PRO A 334 3.58 3.64 16.58
CA PRO A 334 2.33 2.98 16.21
C PRO A 334 1.82 3.38 14.81
N SER A 335 1.87 4.68 14.46
CA SER A 335 1.44 5.15 13.13
C SER A 335 2.31 4.64 11.99
N ALA A 336 3.60 4.39 12.23
CA ALA A 336 4.50 3.83 11.22
C ALA A 336 4.27 2.32 11.06
N VAL A 337 4.04 1.56 12.14
CA VAL A 337 3.67 0.14 12.05
C VAL A 337 2.48 -0.06 11.12
N LEU A 338 1.48 0.82 11.22
CA LEU A 338 0.26 0.77 10.42
C LEU A 338 0.45 1.11 8.94
N THR A 339 1.56 1.74 8.53
CA THR A 339 1.64 2.32 7.18
C THR A 339 2.91 1.94 6.44
N ARG A 340 4.03 1.70 7.13
CA ARG A 340 5.35 1.46 6.52
C ARG A 340 5.36 0.36 5.45
N ARG A 341 4.50 -0.65 5.60
CA ARG A 341 4.41 -1.79 4.66
C ARG A 341 3.79 -1.41 3.31
N LEU A 342 3.06 -0.30 3.26
CA LEU A 342 2.45 0.25 2.05
C LEU A 342 3.38 1.24 1.33
N ALA A 343 4.60 1.44 1.83
CA ALA A 343 5.55 2.35 1.22
C ALA A 343 6.08 1.77 -0.10
N ASP A 344 6.10 2.61 -1.13
CA ASP A 344 6.72 2.29 -2.41
C ASP A 344 8.25 2.28 -2.26
N ARG A 345 8.80 3.09 -1.35
CA ARG A 345 10.24 3.15 -1.08
C ARG A 345 10.51 3.24 0.41
N ILE A 346 11.45 2.43 0.89
CA ILE A 346 12.03 2.56 2.22
C ILE A 346 13.45 3.10 2.07
N LEU A 347 13.75 4.21 2.75
CA LEU A 347 15.09 4.79 2.77
C LEU A 347 15.69 4.72 4.18
N PRO A 348 16.99 4.37 4.31
CA PRO A 348 17.67 4.47 5.58
C PRO A 348 17.81 5.93 6.01
N SER A 349 17.79 6.18 7.31
CA SER A 349 18.11 7.46 7.94
C SER A 349 19.43 7.31 8.71
N PRO A 350 20.48 8.09 8.39
CA PRO A 350 20.51 9.14 7.36
C PRO A 350 20.47 8.57 5.94
N PHE A 351 19.78 9.28 5.03
CA PHE A 351 19.76 9.00 3.60
C PHE A 351 20.91 9.75 2.90
N SER A 352 21.35 9.24 1.76
CA SER A 352 22.41 9.81 0.92
C SER A 352 21.86 10.77 -0.12
N GLU A 353 22.74 11.55 -0.77
CA GLU A 353 22.34 12.37 -1.93
C GLU A 353 21.83 11.51 -3.10
N GLY A 354 22.43 10.33 -3.31
CA GLY A 354 22.00 9.39 -4.34
C GLY A 354 20.56 8.91 -4.15
N ASP A 355 20.11 8.77 -2.89
CA ASP A 355 18.71 8.43 -2.58
C ASP A 355 17.76 9.56 -3.00
N VAL A 356 18.16 10.81 -2.78
CA VAL A 356 17.37 12.00 -3.17
C VAL A 356 17.30 12.12 -4.69
N ASP A 357 18.40 11.86 -5.39
CA ASP A 357 18.44 11.84 -6.86
C ASP A 357 17.54 10.76 -7.43
N ALA A 358 17.58 9.54 -6.87
CA ALA A 358 16.71 8.44 -7.28
C ALA A 358 15.23 8.77 -7.06
N LEU A 359 14.88 9.37 -5.92
CA LEU A 359 13.51 9.83 -5.66
C LEU A 359 13.09 10.96 -6.60
N THR A 360 13.98 11.92 -6.89
CA THR A 360 13.69 13.01 -7.82
C THR A 360 13.34 12.46 -9.20
N ALA A 361 14.13 11.50 -9.71
CA ALA A 361 13.87 10.85 -10.98
C ALA A 361 12.58 10.00 -10.98
N LEU A 362 12.18 9.43 -9.84
CA LEU A 362 10.89 8.76 -9.69
C LEU A 362 9.73 9.76 -9.77
N ILE A 363 9.85 10.91 -9.09
CA ILE A 363 8.83 11.96 -9.08
C ILE A 363 8.66 12.57 -10.47
N GLU A 364 9.73 12.74 -11.25
CA GLU A 364 9.62 13.21 -12.63
C GLU A 364 8.86 12.25 -13.53
N ARG A 365 9.19 10.95 -13.47
CA ARG A 365 8.42 9.93 -14.20
C ARG A 365 6.96 9.92 -13.78
N MET A 366 6.71 10.09 -12.48
CA MET A 366 5.37 10.24 -11.94
C MET A 366 4.64 11.49 -12.46
N ILE A 367 5.30 12.54 -12.97
CA ILE A 367 4.66 13.70 -13.63
C ILE A 367 4.44 13.45 -15.13
N ASP A 368 5.36 12.72 -15.76
CA ASP A 368 5.39 12.49 -17.21
C ASP A 368 4.45 11.36 -17.67
N ASP A 369 4.37 10.27 -16.90
CA ASP A 369 3.38 9.23 -17.09
C ASP A 369 2.03 9.91 -16.82
N LYS A 370 1.18 10.15 -17.83
CA LYS A 370 -0.08 10.93 -17.67
C LYS A 370 -1.37 10.13 -17.34
N PRO A 371 -1.37 8.91 -16.75
CA PRO A 371 -2.58 8.09 -16.72
C PRO A 371 -3.73 8.72 -15.91
N TRP A 372 -3.48 9.67 -15.00
CA TRP A 372 -4.55 10.36 -14.23
C TRP A 372 -5.30 11.47 -15.00
N ARG A 373 -4.90 11.85 -16.22
CA ARG A 373 -5.63 12.88 -16.99
C ARG A 373 -6.95 12.40 -17.59
N ASN A 374 -7.15 11.08 -17.65
CA ASN A 374 -8.35 10.48 -18.23
C ASN A 374 -9.48 10.26 -17.20
N SER A 375 -9.23 10.42 -15.90
CA SER A 375 -10.22 10.33 -14.83
C SER A 375 -10.85 11.68 -14.53
N LYS A 376 -11.44 12.33 -15.54
CA LYS A 376 -12.00 13.69 -15.43
C LYS A 376 -13.24 13.81 -14.53
N ASN A 377 -13.60 12.78 -13.75
CA ASN A 377 -14.88 12.73 -13.04
C ASN A 377 -14.82 12.50 -11.52
N ASP A 378 -13.68 12.27 -10.86
CA ASP A 378 -13.69 11.90 -9.44
C ASP A 378 -12.64 12.65 -8.58
N ILE A 379 -12.79 13.97 -8.46
CA ILE A 379 -12.30 14.73 -7.27
C ILE A 379 -13.52 15.33 -6.58
#